data_AF-A0A8T5TV64-F1
#
_entry.id   AF-A0A8T5TV64-F1
#
_cell.length_a   1.000
_cell.length_b   1.000
_cell.length_c   1.000
_cell.angle_alpha   90.00
_cell.angle_beta   90.00
_cell.angle_gamma   90.00
#
_symmetry.space_group_name_H-M   'P 1'
#
loop_
_entity.id
_entity.type
_entity.pdbx_description
1 polymer ?
#
loop_
_entity_poly.entity_id
_entity_poly.type
_entity_poly.pdbx_seq_one_letter_code
_entity_poly.pdbx_strand_id
1 'polypeptide(L)'
;GWLQVSIEGDDEKIATNYLANKIGLCPTYISNLEKNSPISGRISKFHEKKVLVDIGVFKPKITLANISIEKLQEQLIEDKKNSLKKMASLFGLAEGLQVNINLLNINEEKNFIEAELSDRQISFFNIWQKSFLDRLIVIGSSYNEVKKAISLARLGKDVINIESLGLFEQVLMCKLGTDAAGLIPRVGKILRTARLIVFNPKKIYLFLNKKNCPQLLSK
;
A
#
# COMPACT_ATOMS: atom_id res chain seq x y z
N GLY A 1 -1.03 -12.83 7.08
CA GLY A 1 -1.08 -13.01 8.55
C GLY A 1 -0.02 -12.13 9.19
N TRP A 2 0.02 -12.06 10.51
CA TRP A 2 1.14 -11.43 11.23
C TRP A 2 2.21 -12.48 11.52
N LEU A 3 3.45 -12.04 11.63
CA LEU A 3 4.60 -12.90 11.91
C LEU A 3 5.02 -12.65 13.36
N GLN A 4 5.13 -13.72 14.14
CA GLN A 4 5.76 -13.69 15.45
C GLN A 4 7.20 -14.18 15.30
N VAL A 5 8.16 -13.43 15.82
CA VAL A 5 9.59 -13.71 15.74
C VAL A 5 10.15 -13.70 17.16
N SER A 6 10.93 -14.73 17.52
CA SER A 6 11.78 -14.72 18.72
C SER A 6 13.19 -14.31 18.31
N ILE A 7 13.81 -13.41 19.06
CA ILE A 7 15.17 -12.93 18.83
C ILE A 7 15.93 -13.14 20.12
N GLU A 8 17.08 -13.80 20.04
CA GLU A 8 17.93 -14.12 21.20
C GLU A 8 19.39 -13.86 20.83
N GLY A 9 20.17 -13.34 21.78
CA GLY A 9 21.60 -13.07 21.62
C GLY A 9 22.01 -11.69 22.12
N ASP A 10 23.31 -11.40 22.06
CA ASP A 10 23.90 -10.18 22.64
C ASP A 10 23.32 -8.88 22.04
N ASP A 11 22.93 -8.91 20.76
CA ASP A 11 22.41 -7.77 20.01
C ASP A 11 20.87 -7.75 19.90
N GLU A 12 20.14 -8.51 20.73
CA GLU A 12 18.68 -8.65 20.65
C GLU A 12 17.94 -7.30 20.54
N LYS A 13 18.31 -6.33 21.39
CA LYS A 13 17.68 -5.00 21.39
C LYS A 13 17.92 -4.24 20.08
N ILE A 14 19.13 -4.33 19.54
CA ILE A 14 19.50 -3.66 18.29
C ILE A 14 18.73 -4.29 17.13
N ALA A 15 18.69 -5.62 17.06
CA ALA A 15 17.95 -6.36 16.04
C ALA A 15 16.45 -6.05 16.10
N THR A 16 15.87 -6.00 17.30
CA THR A 16 14.45 -5.65 17.51
C THR A 16 14.14 -4.24 17.01
N ASN A 17 14.96 -3.25 17.39
CA ASN A 17 14.79 -1.87 16.93
C ASN A 17 14.98 -1.73 15.42
N TYR A 18 15.92 -2.47 14.83
CA TYR A 18 16.12 -2.48 13.39
C TYR A 18 14.87 -2.99 12.65
N LEU A 19 14.29 -4.10 13.11
CA LEU A 19 13.05 -4.64 12.55
C LEU A 19 11.87 -3.68 12.75
N ALA A 20 11.72 -3.11 13.94
CA ALA A 20 10.69 -2.11 14.22
C ALA A 20 10.73 -0.95 13.20
N ASN A 21 11.94 -0.45 12.91
CA ASN A 21 12.14 0.64 11.95
C ASN A 21 11.95 0.20 10.48
N LYS A 22 12.29 -1.04 10.14
CA LYS A 22 12.24 -1.53 8.75
C LYS A 22 10.87 -2.03 8.32
N ILE A 23 10.19 -2.78 9.18
CA ILE A 23 8.94 -3.50 8.84
C ILE A 23 7.74 -3.11 9.71
N GLY A 24 7.97 -2.49 10.87
CA GLY A 24 6.93 -2.15 11.84
C GLY A 24 6.67 -3.27 12.88
N LEU A 25 6.02 -2.90 13.99
CA LEU A 25 5.66 -3.82 15.07
C LEU A 25 4.14 -3.88 15.27
N CYS A 26 3.67 -5.03 15.77
CA CYS A 26 2.29 -5.19 16.20
C CYS A 26 2.12 -4.60 17.62
N PRO A 27 1.20 -3.64 17.83
CA PRO A 27 0.92 -3.08 19.15
C PRO A 27 0.25 -4.09 20.08
N THR A 28 -0.43 -5.11 19.55
CA THR A 28 -1.15 -6.19 20.25
C THR A 28 -2.37 -5.72 21.05
N TYR A 29 -2.22 -4.69 21.88
CA TYR A 29 -3.28 -4.07 22.67
C TYR A 29 -3.66 -2.72 22.09
N ILE A 30 -4.94 -2.37 22.17
CA ILE A 30 -5.41 -1.05 21.74
C ILE A 30 -4.84 0.09 22.61
N SER A 31 -4.59 -0.19 23.89
CA SER A 31 -3.97 0.74 24.84
C SER A 31 -2.53 1.12 24.52
N ASN A 32 -1.87 0.36 23.64
CA ASN A 32 -0.51 0.64 23.18
C ASN A 32 -0.49 1.57 21.96
N LEU A 33 -1.65 2.08 21.54
CA LEU A 33 -1.76 3.00 20.41
C LEU A 33 -1.71 4.44 20.90
N GLU A 34 -0.97 5.26 20.17
CA GLU A 34 -0.92 6.69 20.39
C GLU A 34 -1.64 7.43 19.26
N LYS A 35 -2.49 8.39 19.62
CA LYS A 35 -3.17 9.25 18.66
C LYS A 35 -2.13 10.08 17.90
N ASN A 36 -2.37 10.29 16.61
CA ASN A 36 -1.51 10.97 15.64
C ASN A 36 -0.13 10.32 15.44
N SER A 37 0.08 9.10 15.93
CA SER A 37 1.30 8.34 15.61
C SER A 37 1.16 7.62 14.27
N PRO A 38 2.22 7.61 13.43
CA PRO A 38 2.24 6.82 12.21
C PRO A 38 2.43 5.34 12.55
N ILE A 39 1.60 4.48 11.98
CA ILE A 39 1.71 3.03 12.12
C ILE A 39 1.62 2.34 10.76
N SER A 40 2.41 1.28 10.59
CA SER A 40 2.28 0.39 9.43
C SER A 40 1.14 -0.59 9.66
N GLY A 41 0.28 -0.72 8.66
CA GLY A 41 -0.81 -1.68 8.66
C GLY A 41 -0.97 -2.33 7.30
N ARG A 42 -1.84 -3.33 7.23
CA ARG A 42 -2.15 -4.05 5.99
C ARG A 42 -3.62 -3.87 5.67
N ILE A 43 -3.92 -3.48 4.43
CA ILE A 43 -5.31 -3.41 3.98
C ILE A 43 -5.93 -4.81 4.11
N SER A 44 -6.96 -4.93 4.93
CA SER A 44 -7.64 -6.19 5.20
C SER A 44 -8.80 -6.38 4.24
N LYS A 45 -9.69 -5.38 4.16
CA LYS A 45 -10.93 -5.44 3.37
C LYS A 45 -11.36 -4.07 2.88
N PHE A 46 -12.09 -4.07 1.77
CA PHE A 46 -12.84 -2.90 1.30
C PHE A 46 -14.33 -3.06 1.59
N HIS A 47 -14.94 -2.04 2.17
CA HIS A 47 -16.39 -1.86 2.24
C HIS A 47 -16.79 -0.67 1.37
N GLU A 48 -18.08 -0.53 1.07
CA GLU A 48 -18.57 0.50 0.15
C GLU A 48 -18.06 1.92 0.45
N LYS A 49 -17.93 2.27 1.74
CA LYS A 49 -17.55 3.62 2.21
C LYS A 49 -16.27 3.67 3.05
N LYS A 50 -15.56 2.56 3.21
CA LYS A 50 -14.35 2.53 4.05
C LYS A 50 -13.38 1.40 3.69
N VAL A 51 -12.12 1.62 4.02
CA VAL A 51 -11.06 0.61 3.98
C VAL A 51 -10.74 0.19 5.40
N LEU A 52 -10.71 -1.12 5.64
CA LEU A 52 -10.25 -1.68 6.91
C LEU A 52 -8.78 -2.02 6.80
N VAL A 53 -8.00 -1.51 7.73
CA VAL A 53 -6.56 -1.76 7.84
C VAL A 53 -6.29 -2.53 9.12
N ASP A 54 -5.70 -3.70 8.97
CA ASP A 54 -5.19 -4.49 10.07
C ASP A 54 -3.87 -3.88 10.54
N ILE A 55 -3.83 -3.43 11.79
CA ILE A 55 -2.67 -2.83 12.44
C ILE A 55 -2.10 -3.71 13.57
N GLY A 56 -2.55 -4.96 13.71
CA GLY A 56 -1.99 -5.89 14.68
C GLY A 56 -2.49 -5.68 16.11
N VAL A 57 -3.71 -5.17 16.28
CA VAL A 57 -4.42 -5.11 17.56
C VAL A 57 -5.29 -6.35 17.70
N PHE A 58 -4.96 -7.21 18.66
CA PHE A 58 -5.67 -8.47 18.93
C PHE A 58 -6.41 -8.46 20.26
N LYS A 59 -6.04 -7.57 21.18
CA LYS A 59 -6.57 -7.49 22.54
C LYS A 59 -7.14 -6.09 22.85
N PRO A 60 -8.24 -6.01 23.61
CA PRO A 60 -9.04 -7.13 24.14
C PRO A 60 -9.80 -7.88 23.05
N LYS A 61 -10.01 -7.25 21.89
CA LYS A 61 -10.61 -7.85 20.69
C LYS A 61 -9.84 -7.42 19.46
N ILE A 62 -9.86 -8.27 18.43
CA ILE A 62 -9.32 -7.93 17.11
C ILE A 62 -10.00 -6.67 16.60
N THR A 63 -9.22 -5.60 16.42
CA THR A 63 -9.70 -4.29 16.03
C THR A 63 -8.94 -3.81 14.79
N LEU A 64 -9.69 -3.38 13.78
CA LEU A 64 -9.13 -2.86 12.52
C LEU A 64 -9.31 -1.34 12.49
N ALA A 65 -8.30 -0.65 11.98
CA ALA A 65 -8.37 0.78 11.70
C ALA A 65 -9.29 1.03 10.49
N ASN A 66 -10.11 2.07 10.58
CA ASN A 66 -11.07 2.46 9.56
C ASN A 66 -10.58 3.73 8.88
N ILE A 67 -10.34 3.66 7.58
CA ILE A 67 -10.14 4.85 6.74
C ILE A 67 -11.41 5.06 5.93
N SER A 68 -12.07 6.20 6.14
CA SER A 68 -13.31 6.51 5.42
C SER A 68 -13.03 6.89 3.96
N ILE A 69 -14.05 6.81 3.12
CA ILE A 69 -13.96 7.25 1.72
C ILE A 69 -13.73 8.76 1.63
N GLU A 70 -14.33 9.55 2.53
CA GLU A 70 -14.17 11.00 2.60
C GLU A 70 -12.71 11.36 2.84
N LYS A 71 -12.04 10.66 3.78
CA LYS A 71 -10.61 10.83 4.03
C LYS A 71 -9.75 10.48 2.83
N LEU A 72 -10.03 9.36 2.16
CA LEU A 72 -9.28 8.99 0.95
C LEU A 72 -9.49 9.99 -0.19
N GLN A 73 -10.69 10.55 -0.33
CA GLN A 73 -10.96 11.61 -1.30
C GLN A 73 -10.13 12.85 -0.95
N GLU A 74 -10.24 13.37 0.27
CA GLU A 74 -9.48 14.53 0.73
C GLU A 74 -7.97 14.37 0.52
N GLN A 75 -7.42 13.17 0.74
CA GLN A 75 -5.98 12.92 0.68
C GLN A 75 -5.43 12.54 -0.70
N LEU A 76 -6.22 11.86 -1.55
CA LEU A 76 -5.74 11.31 -2.83
C LEU A 76 -6.32 12.01 -4.05
N ILE A 77 -7.60 12.43 -3.99
CA ILE A 77 -8.34 12.99 -5.13
C ILE A 77 -9.34 14.02 -4.61
N GLU A 78 -9.06 15.32 -4.77
CA GLU A 78 -9.89 16.45 -4.28
C GLU A 78 -11.38 16.45 -4.70
N ASP A 79 -11.83 15.51 -5.52
CA ASP A 79 -13.22 15.38 -5.96
C ASP A 79 -14.00 14.31 -5.17
N LYS A 80 -15.04 14.77 -4.47
CA LYS A 80 -15.93 14.00 -3.59
C LYS A 80 -16.85 12.99 -4.31
N LYS A 81 -16.90 12.96 -5.65
CA LYS A 81 -17.76 12.04 -6.41
C LYS A 81 -17.14 10.69 -6.74
N ASN A 82 -15.89 10.44 -6.34
CA ASN A 82 -15.16 9.24 -6.76
C ASN A 82 -15.43 8.05 -5.84
N SER A 83 -15.77 6.92 -6.45
CA SER A 83 -15.97 5.68 -5.71
C SER A 83 -14.65 5.13 -5.16
N LEU A 84 -14.71 4.46 -4.01
CA LEU A 84 -13.56 3.82 -3.39
C LEU A 84 -12.87 2.83 -4.34
N LYS A 85 -13.65 2.07 -5.12
CA LYS A 85 -13.14 1.14 -6.12
C LYS A 85 -12.27 1.83 -7.17
N LYS A 86 -12.65 3.04 -7.60
CA LYS A 86 -11.88 3.81 -8.58
C LYS A 86 -10.56 4.29 -7.99
N MET A 87 -10.58 4.82 -6.76
CA MET A 87 -9.37 5.26 -6.06
C MET A 87 -8.43 4.09 -5.81
N ALA A 88 -8.95 2.96 -5.32
CA ALA A 88 -8.18 1.76 -5.10
C ALA A 88 -7.49 1.28 -6.37
N SER A 89 -8.21 1.26 -7.50
CA SER A 89 -7.63 0.91 -8.80
C SER A 89 -6.58 1.90 -9.31
N LEU A 90 -6.72 3.20 -9.03
CA LEU A 90 -5.79 4.22 -9.49
C LEU A 90 -4.47 4.19 -8.70
N PHE A 91 -4.58 4.11 -7.37
CA PHE A 91 -3.44 4.15 -6.45
C PHE A 91 -2.87 2.76 -6.12
N GLY A 92 -3.40 1.71 -6.74
CA GLY A 92 -2.96 0.34 -6.52
C GLY A 92 -3.28 -0.19 -5.11
N LEU A 93 -4.27 0.39 -4.41
CA LEU A 93 -4.71 -0.10 -3.11
C LEU A 93 -5.45 -1.41 -3.31
N ALA A 94 -4.99 -2.45 -2.62
CA ALA A 94 -5.63 -3.76 -2.64
C ALA A 94 -5.48 -4.43 -1.27
N GLU A 95 -6.31 -5.43 -1.02
CA GLU A 95 -6.18 -6.25 0.19
C GLU A 95 -4.77 -6.81 0.26
N GLY A 96 -4.23 -7.05 1.44
CA GLY A 96 -2.85 -7.48 1.64
C GLY A 96 -1.77 -6.43 1.40
N LEU A 97 -2.06 -5.25 0.84
CA LEU A 97 -1.06 -4.21 0.67
C LEU A 97 -0.69 -3.57 2.01
N GLN A 98 0.61 -3.42 2.28
CA GLN A 98 1.11 -2.64 3.40
C GLN A 98 0.96 -1.14 3.13
N VAL A 99 0.40 -0.40 4.09
CA VAL A 99 0.18 1.04 4.05
C VAL A 99 0.58 1.67 5.38
N ASN A 100 1.07 2.91 5.32
CA ASN A 100 1.32 3.71 6.52
C ASN A 100 0.12 4.63 6.78
N ILE A 101 -0.37 4.62 8.02
CA ILE A 101 -1.57 5.36 8.44
C ILE A 101 -1.29 6.19 9.69
N ASN A 102 -2.02 7.28 9.87
CA ASN A 102 -2.05 8.05 11.12
C ASN A 102 -3.35 7.75 11.86
N LEU A 103 -3.26 7.55 13.17
CA LEU A 103 -4.42 7.26 14.02
C LEU A 103 -5.10 8.56 14.47
N LEU A 104 -6.31 8.83 14.00
CA LEU A 104 -7.02 10.07 14.30
C LEU A 104 -7.83 10.00 15.59
N ASN A 105 -8.46 8.87 15.82
CA ASN A 105 -9.30 8.65 16.99
C ASN A 105 -9.23 7.18 17.41
N ILE A 106 -9.09 6.95 18.72
CA ILE A 106 -9.01 5.63 19.32
C ILE A 106 -10.09 5.61 20.41
N ASN A 107 -11.06 4.72 20.25
CA ASN A 107 -12.11 4.50 21.23
C ASN A 107 -12.04 3.04 21.70
N GLU A 108 -11.45 2.84 22.88
CA GLU A 108 -11.23 1.52 23.46
C GLU A 108 -12.53 0.80 23.81
N GLU A 109 -13.49 1.51 24.42
CA GLU A 109 -14.79 0.95 24.81
C GLU A 109 -15.55 0.40 23.61
N LYS A 110 -15.54 1.12 22.48
CA LYS A 110 -16.24 0.74 21.24
C LYS A 110 -15.39 -0.15 20.33
N ASN A 111 -14.14 -0.46 20.69
CA ASN A 111 -13.16 -1.11 19.81
C ASN A 111 -13.14 -0.48 18.41
N PHE A 112 -13.04 0.85 18.38
CA PHE A 112 -13.11 1.62 17.14
C PHE A 112 -11.86 2.49 16.99
N ILE A 113 -11.25 2.39 15.81
CA ILE A 113 -10.07 3.15 15.44
C ILE A 113 -10.37 3.84 14.11
N GLU A 114 -10.28 5.17 14.12
CA GLU A 114 -10.35 6.02 12.95
C GLU A 114 -8.94 6.39 12.51
N ALA A 115 -8.67 6.30 11.21
CA ALA A 115 -7.35 6.57 10.66
C ALA A 115 -7.45 7.25 9.30
N GLU A 116 -6.33 7.79 8.86
CA GLU A 116 -6.11 8.30 7.52
C GLU A 116 -4.73 7.84 7.00
N LEU A 117 -4.46 7.96 5.70
CA LEU A 117 -3.13 7.67 5.19
C LEU A 117 -2.13 8.67 5.80
N SER A 118 -0.94 8.21 6.17
CA SER A 118 0.06 9.12 6.72
C SER A 118 0.69 9.99 5.64
N ASP A 119 1.26 11.13 6.02
CA ASP A 119 1.98 12.03 5.10
C ASP A 119 3.09 11.31 4.33
N ARG A 120 3.74 10.34 4.98
CA ARG A 120 4.74 9.46 4.34
C ARG A 120 4.11 8.65 3.21
N GLN A 121 2.91 8.09 3.42
CA GLN A 121 2.20 7.32 2.40
C GLN A 121 1.73 8.22 1.25
N ILE A 122 1.24 9.42 1.54
CA ILE A 122 0.83 10.39 0.52
C ILE A 122 2.04 10.85 -0.31
N SER A 123 3.14 11.20 0.35
CA SER A 123 4.40 11.56 -0.30
C SER A 123 4.91 10.43 -1.21
N PHE A 124 4.78 9.18 -0.76
CA PHE A 124 5.14 8.02 -1.55
C PHE A 124 4.35 7.93 -2.86
N PHE A 125 3.02 8.07 -2.80
CA PHE A 125 2.19 8.10 -4.01
C PHE A 125 2.51 9.30 -4.91
N ASN A 126 2.83 10.45 -4.34
CA ASN A 126 3.21 11.64 -5.10
C ASN A 126 4.53 11.45 -5.87
N ILE A 127 5.53 10.82 -5.25
CA ILE A 127 6.80 10.48 -5.92
C ILE A 127 6.53 9.53 -7.10
N TRP A 128 5.72 8.50 -6.87
CA TRP A 128 5.36 7.54 -7.92
C TRP A 128 4.58 8.19 -9.08
N GLN A 129 3.66 9.10 -8.79
CA GLN A 129 2.94 9.86 -9.81
C GLN A 129 3.89 10.73 -10.64
N LYS A 130 4.78 11.48 -9.97
CA LYS A 130 5.73 12.40 -10.61
C LYS A 130 6.80 11.69 -11.43
N SER A 131 7.11 10.42 -11.15
CA SER A 131 8.11 9.68 -11.91
C SER A 131 7.64 9.29 -13.32
N PHE A 132 6.33 9.26 -13.59
CA PHE A 132 5.75 8.82 -14.87
C PHE A 132 6.16 7.40 -15.32
N LEU A 133 6.71 6.60 -14.41
CA LEU A 133 7.08 5.22 -14.63
C LEU A 133 6.00 4.30 -14.08
N ASP A 134 5.54 3.37 -14.92
CA ASP A 134 4.61 2.34 -14.53
C ASP A 134 5.24 1.42 -13.47
N ARG A 135 4.41 0.92 -12.56
CA ARG A 135 4.84 0.02 -11.49
C ARG A 135 3.94 -1.19 -11.41
N LEU A 136 4.54 -2.37 -11.24
CA LEU A 136 3.82 -3.60 -10.93
C LEU A 136 4.01 -3.93 -9.45
N ILE A 137 2.94 -3.78 -8.68
CA ILE A 137 2.89 -4.15 -7.27
C ILE A 137 2.61 -5.66 -7.20
N VAL A 138 3.47 -6.38 -6.49
CA VAL A 138 3.42 -7.82 -6.28
C VAL A 138 3.16 -8.08 -4.81
N ILE A 139 1.98 -8.63 -4.48
CA ILE A 139 1.58 -8.96 -3.11
C ILE A 139 1.58 -10.47 -2.93
N GLY A 140 2.17 -10.93 -1.82
CA GLY A 140 2.29 -12.36 -1.49
C GLY A 140 3.56 -13.02 -2.02
N SER A 141 4.62 -12.25 -2.25
CA SER A 141 5.93 -12.81 -2.66
C SER A 141 7.07 -12.01 -2.05
N SER A 142 8.09 -12.73 -1.58
CA SER A 142 9.32 -12.14 -1.05
C SER A 142 10.16 -11.50 -2.16
N TYR A 143 11.06 -10.61 -1.76
CA TYR A 143 12.04 -10.00 -2.66
C TYR A 143 12.80 -11.04 -3.51
N ASN A 144 13.24 -12.14 -2.89
CA ASN A 144 14.01 -13.17 -3.58
C ASN A 144 13.20 -13.93 -4.63
N GLU A 145 11.94 -14.25 -4.31
CA GLU A 145 11.03 -14.88 -5.27
C GLU A 145 10.77 -13.96 -6.47
N VAL A 146 10.53 -12.67 -6.21
CA VAL A 146 10.31 -11.66 -7.25
C VAL A 146 11.55 -11.47 -8.12
N LYS A 147 12.74 -11.37 -7.52
CA LYS A 147 14.02 -11.28 -8.23
C LYS A 147 14.25 -12.51 -9.11
N LYS A 148 13.97 -13.71 -8.59
CA LYS A 148 14.05 -14.96 -9.35
C LYS A 148 13.05 -14.96 -10.51
N ALA A 149 11.83 -14.49 -10.30
CA ALA A 149 10.81 -14.39 -11.33
C ALA A 149 11.23 -13.45 -12.47
N ILE A 150 11.79 -12.26 -12.16
CA ILE A 150 12.33 -11.34 -13.17
C ILE A 150 13.43 -11.98 -14.00
N SER A 151 14.36 -12.69 -13.34
CA SER A 151 15.46 -13.39 -14.01
C SER A 151 14.95 -14.48 -14.96
N LEU A 152 14.11 -15.39 -14.45
CA LEU A 152 13.52 -16.48 -15.24
C LEU A 152 12.65 -15.96 -16.39
N ALA A 153 11.92 -14.87 -16.15
CA ALA A 153 11.10 -14.23 -17.17
C ALA A 153 11.92 -13.42 -18.18
N ARG A 154 13.24 -13.23 -17.98
CA ARG A 154 14.12 -12.36 -18.80
C ARG A 154 13.63 -10.91 -18.87
N LEU A 155 13.23 -10.35 -17.73
CA LEU A 155 12.66 -9.00 -17.58
C LEU A 155 13.68 -7.94 -17.14
N GLY A 156 14.97 -8.26 -17.10
CA GLY A 156 16.00 -7.32 -16.61
C GLY A 156 16.16 -6.03 -17.44
N LYS A 157 15.68 -6.00 -18.69
CA LYS A 157 15.67 -4.77 -19.52
C LYS A 157 14.41 -3.92 -19.30
N ASP A 158 13.36 -4.53 -18.76
CA ASP A 158 12.03 -3.95 -18.59
C ASP A 158 11.83 -3.38 -17.17
N VAL A 159 12.58 -3.88 -16.17
CA VAL A 159 12.50 -3.48 -14.77
C VAL A 159 13.79 -2.78 -14.34
N ILE A 160 13.68 -1.53 -13.87
CA ILE A 160 14.82 -0.73 -13.39
C ILE A 160 15.17 -1.08 -11.94
N ASN A 161 14.15 -1.25 -11.09
CA ASN A 161 14.34 -1.45 -9.67
C ASN A 161 13.24 -2.33 -9.06
N ILE A 162 13.55 -2.96 -7.93
CA ILE A 162 12.60 -3.66 -7.05
C ILE A 162 12.59 -2.93 -5.70
N GLU A 163 11.47 -2.34 -5.34
CA GLU A 163 11.28 -1.68 -4.04
C GLU A 163 10.44 -2.59 -3.13
N SER A 164 10.85 -2.77 -1.86
CA SER A 164 10.09 -3.54 -0.87
C SER A 164 9.20 -2.61 -0.05
N LEU A 165 7.88 -2.82 -0.09
CA LEU A 165 6.92 -2.14 0.79
C LEU A 165 6.73 -2.87 2.11
N GLY A 166 6.96 -4.18 2.08
CA GLY A 166 6.85 -5.09 3.20
C GLY A 166 7.62 -6.38 2.90
N LEU A 167 7.49 -7.37 3.79
CA LEU A 167 8.17 -8.66 3.63
C LEU A 167 7.69 -9.41 2.38
N PHE A 168 6.42 -9.29 2.03
CA PHE A 168 5.79 -10.01 0.91
C PHE A 168 5.14 -9.06 -0.11
N GLU A 169 5.46 -7.78 -0.04
CA GLU A 169 4.91 -6.73 -0.87
C GLU A 169 6.06 -6.04 -1.59
N GLN A 170 6.22 -6.33 -2.88
CA GLN A 170 7.31 -5.82 -3.72
C GLN A 170 6.74 -4.97 -4.85
N VAL A 171 7.55 -4.06 -5.37
CA VAL A 171 7.16 -3.16 -6.45
C VAL A 171 8.21 -3.18 -7.53
N LEU A 172 7.82 -3.59 -8.72
CA LEU A 172 8.67 -3.53 -9.89
C LEU A 172 8.51 -2.16 -10.55
N MET A 173 9.57 -1.35 -10.53
CA MET A 173 9.59 -0.10 -11.28
C MET A 173 9.94 -0.40 -12.73
N CYS A 174 9.01 -0.11 -13.65
CA CYS A 174 9.19 -0.37 -15.06
C CYS A 174 10.09 0.69 -15.70
N LYS A 175 10.81 0.30 -16.75
CA LYS A 175 11.55 1.24 -17.60
C LYS A 175 10.61 2.12 -18.40
N LEU A 176 11.08 3.30 -18.81
CA LEU A 176 10.32 4.14 -19.73
C LEU A 176 9.92 3.36 -20.99
N GLY A 177 8.64 3.42 -21.34
CA GLY A 177 8.06 2.69 -22.47
C GLY A 177 7.62 1.25 -22.15
N THR A 178 7.93 0.73 -20.95
CA THR A 178 7.41 -0.56 -20.48
C THR A 178 6.09 -0.34 -19.75
N ASP A 179 5.05 -1.07 -20.16
CA ASP A 179 3.76 -1.12 -19.48
C ASP A 179 3.76 -2.22 -18.41
N ALA A 180 3.40 -1.87 -17.17
CA ALA A 180 3.32 -2.82 -16.08
C ALA A 180 2.29 -3.93 -16.33
N ALA A 181 1.19 -3.64 -17.04
CA ALA A 181 0.20 -4.67 -17.37
C ALA A 181 0.79 -5.74 -18.31
N GLY A 182 1.67 -5.34 -19.23
CA GLY A 182 2.41 -6.26 -20.11
C GLY A 182 3.35 -7.23 -19.38
N LEU A 183 3.76 -6.91 -18.15
CA LEU A 183 4.60 -7.80 -17.33
C LEU A 183 3.79 -8.91 -16.65
N ILE A 184 2.49 -8.72 -16.44
CA ILE A 184 1.62 -9.64 -15.68
C ILE A 184 1.68 -11.08 -16.19
N PRO A 185 1.54 -11.39 -17.50
CA PRO A 185 1.53 -12.78 -17.96
C PRO A 185 2.85 -13.50 -17.70
N ARG A 186 3.98 -12.79 -17.81
CA ARG A 186 5.32 -13.34 -17.63
C ARG A 186 5.64 -13.56 -16.15
N VAL A 187 5.35 -12.56 -15.31
CA VAL A 187 5.57 -12.62 -13.86
C VAL A 187 4.58 -13.58 -13.20
N GLY A 188 3.29 -13.48 -13.52
CA GLY A 188 2.21 -14.27 -12.92
C GLY A 188 2.28 -15.76 -13.23
N LYS A 189 2.86 -16.15 -14.38
CA LYS A 189 3.12 -17.57 -14.69
C LYS A 189 4.08 -18.22 -13.67
N ILE A 190 5.01 -17.44 -13.13
CA ILE A 190 6.02 -17.87 -12.17
C ILE A 190 5.50 -17.69 -10.74
N LEU A 191 4.96 -16.50 -10.42
CA LEU A 191 4.42 -16.15 -9.12
C LEU A 191 2.91 -16.42 -9.05
N ARG A 192 2.52 -17.69 -9.11
CA ARG A 192 1.12 -18.12 -9.30
C ARG A 192 0.16 -17.72 -8.17
N THR A 193 0.68 -17.60 -6.95
CA THR A 193 -0.11 -17.23 -5.77
C THR A 193 -0.09 -15.73 -5.49
N ALA A 194 0.76 -14.98 -6.20
CA ALA A 194 0.90 -13.55 -6.00
C ALA A 194 -0.25 -12.79 -6.66
N ARG A 195 -0.68 -11.71 -6.01
CA ARG A 195 -1.58 -10.74 -6.61
C ARG A 195 -0.77 -9.63 -7.27
N LEU A 196 -1.09 -9.37 -8.53
CA LEU A 196 -0.38 -8.43 -9.38
C LEU A 196 -1.27 -7.23 -9.67
N ILE A 197 -0.83 -6.04 -9.27
CA ILE A 197 -1.61 -4.80 -9.35
C ILE A 197 -0.80 -3.75 -10.09
N VAL A 198 -1.44 -3.08 -11.04
CA VAL A 198 -0.80 -2.04 -11.83
C VAL A 198 -1.01 -0.68 -11.17
N PHE A 199 0.08 0.04 -10.97
CA PHE A 199 0.07 1.46 -10.71
C PHE A 199 0.57 2.17 -11.96
N ASN A 200 -0.30 2.95 -12.60
CA ASN A 200 0.01 3.66 -13.84
C ASN A 200 -0.14 5.18 -13.61
N PRO A 201 0.98 5.90 -13.45
CA PRO A 201 0.96 7.35 -13.20
C PRO A 201 0.20 8.14 -14.26
N LYS A 202 0.30 7.74 -15.54
CA LYS A 202 -0.37 8.43 -16.65
C LYS A 202 -1.89 8.35 -16.53
N LYS A 203 -2.44 7.20 -16.11
CA LYS A 203 -3.87 7.03 -15.85
C LYS A 203 -4.34 7.96 -14.72
N ILE A 204 -3.52 8.13 -13.69
CA ILE A 204 -3.82 9.05 -12.57
C ILE A 204 -3.78 10.50 -13.07
N TYR A 205 -2.72 10.90 -13.77
CA TYR A 205 -2.57 12.25 -14.33
C TYR A 205 -3.72 12.63 -15.26
N LEU A 206 -4.07 11.75 -16.21
CA LEU A 206 -5.22 11.97 -17.11
C LEU A 206 -6.53 12.06 -16.34
N PHE A 207 -6.69 11.27 -15.29
CA PHE A 207 -7.89 11.30 -14.46
C PHE A 207 -8.03 12.61 -13.68
N LEU A 208 -6.93 13.13 -13.13
CA LEU A 208 -6.92 14.42 -12.42
C LEU A 208 -7.10 15.58 -13.39
N ASN A 209 -6.46 15.57 -14.56
CA ASN A 209 -6.52 16.68 -15.52
C ASN A 209 -7.77 16.73 -16.39
N LYS A 210 -8.39 15.59 -16.71
CA LYS A 210 -9.71 15.58 -17.39
C LYS A 210 -10.78 16.31 -16.57
N LYS A 211 -10.56 16.50 -15.27
CA LYS A 211 -11.48 17.19 -14.36
C LYS A 211 -11.21 18.69 -14.23
N ASN A 212 -9.99 19.14 -14.56
CA ASN A 212 -9.65 20.56 -14.62
C ASN A 212 -10.04 21.23 -15.95
N CYS A 213 -10.65 20.46 -16.87
CA CYS A 213 -11.21 20.95 -18.12
C CYS A 213 -12.75 20.93 -18.00
N PRO A 214 -13.41 21.99 -17.52
CA PRO A 214 -14.83 22.15 -17.81
C PRO A 214 -14.95 22.22 -19.33
N GLN A 215 -15.90 21.48 -19.87
CA GLN A 215 -16.24 21.41 -21.28
C GLN A 215 -15.84 22.70 -22.01
N LEU A 216 -14.85 22.61 -22.91
CA LEU A 216 -14.72 23.61 -23.96
C LEU A 216 -16.07 23.62 -24.68
N LEU A 217 -16.80 24.69 -24.42
CA LEU A 217 -18.11 24.99 -24.92
C LEU A 217 -18.16 24.67 -26.41
N SER A 218 -19.20 23.93 -26.76
CA SER A 218 -19.84 23.97 -28.06
C SER A 218 -19.71 25.35 -28.71
N LYS A 219 -19.04 25.38 -29.86
CA LYS A 219 -19.46 26.11 -31.07
C LYS A 219 -18.68 25.57 -32.26
#